data_AF-A0A4P9ZS50-F1
#
_entry.id   AF-A0A4P9ZS50-F1
#
_cell.length_a   1.000
_cell.length_b   1.000
_cell.length_c   1.000
_cell.angle_alpha   90.00
_cell.angle_beta   90.00
_cell.angle_gamma   90.00
#
_symmetry.space_group_name_H-M   'P 1'
#
loop_
_entity.id
_entity.type
_entity.pdbx_description
1 polymer ?
#
loop_
_entity_poly.entity_id
_entity_poly.type
_entity_poly.pdbx_seq_one_letter_code
_entity_poly.pdbx_strand_id
1 'polypeptide(L)'
;RHALLAVQSYKPTELARQLNVSLPNAWGIVKAIVDLCLELPEGKYVIARDPAKPLLRLYSVPLNTFEQEDEEGDDAKTAEAGAAAGNQ
;
A
#
# COMPACT_ATOMS: atom_id res chain seq x y z
N ARG A 1 20.31 -10.88 -24.54
CA ARG A 1 20.30 -9.73 -25.49
C ARG A 1 18.88 -9.59 -26.00
N HIS A 2 18.18 -8.51 -25.65
CA HIS A 2 16.79 -8.26 -26.08
C HIS A 2 16.78 -7.31 -27.30
N ALA A 3 15.79 -7.44 -28.18
CA ALA A 3 15.61 -6.59 -29.36
C ALA A 3 14.12 -6.20 -29.51
N LEU A 4 13.87 -4.96 -29.97
CA LEU A 4 12.53 -4.39 -30.09
C LEU A 4 11.93 -4.80 -31.45
N LEU A 5 10.72 -5.38 -31.43
CA LEU A 5 10.04 -5.83 -32.65
C LEU A 5 8.99 -4.83 -33.14
N ALA A 6 8.21 -4.24 -32.22
CA ALA A 6 7.19 -3.23 -32.54
C ALA A 6 6.74 -2.48 -31.27
N VAL A 7 6.09 -1.33 -31.47
CA VAL A 7 5.37 -0.55 -30.44
C VAL A 7 3.94 -0.33 -30.92
N GLN A 8 2.97 -0.50 -30.03
CA GLN A 8 1.55 -0.30 -30.34
C GLN A 8 0.91 0.65 -29.32
N SER A 9 0.08 1.57 -29.81
CA SER A 9 -0.58 2.59 -29.01
C SER A 9 -2.10 2.43 -29.12
N TYR A 10 -2.78 2.41 -27.98
CA TYR A 10 -4.22 2.25 -27.89
C TYR A 10 -4.84 3.36 -27.04
N LYS A 11 -6.09 3.72 -27.34
CA LYS A 11 -6.89 4.51 -26.40
C LYS A 11 -7.18 3.64 -25.16
N PRO A 12 -6.94 4.12 -23.93
CA PRO A 12 -7.10 3.30 -22.73
C PRO A 12 -8.49 2.68 -22.58
N THR A 13 -9.54 3.41 -23.00
CA THR A 13 -10.93 2.93 -22.97
C THR A 13 -11.16 1.75 -23.91
N GLU A 14 -10.53 1.76 -25.09
CA GLU A 14 -10.65 0.68 -26.07
C GLU A 14 -9.84 -0.55 -25.63
N LEU A 15 -8.67 -0.35 -25.06
CA LEU A 15 -7.89 -1.45 -24.48
C LEU A 15 -8.63 -2.11 -23.31
N ALA A 16 -9.25 -1.34 -22.42
CA ALA A 16 -10.06 -1.87 -21.33
C ALA A 16 -11.23 -2.72 -21.86
N ARG A 17 -11.89 -2.27 -22.93
CA ARG A 17 -12.95 -3.03 -23.61
C ARG A 17 -12.42 -4.34 -24.20
N GLN A 18 -11.26 -4.32 -24.85
CA GLN A 18 -10.63 -5.51 -25.43
C GLN A 18 -10.21 -6.54 -24.36
N LEU A 19 -9.80 -6.06 -23.19
CA LEU A 19 -9.43 -6.89 -22.03
C LEU A 19 -10.65 -7.32 -21.18
N ASN A 20 -11.87 -6.97 -21.61
CA ASN A 20 -13.11 -7.23 -20.87
C ASN A 20 -13.11 -6.66 -19.45
N VAL A 21 -12.45 -5.51 -19.26
CA VAL A 21 -12.41 -4.76 -17.99
C VAL A 21 -13.52 -3.72 -18.00
N SER A 22 -14.50 -3.89 -17.11
CA SER A 22 -15.61 -2.94 -16.93
C SER A 22 -15.28 -1.96 -15.80
N LEU A 23 -15.21 -0.65 -16.13
CA LEU A 23 -14.90 0.40 -15.16
C LEU A 23 -15.94 0.51 -14.02
N PRO A 24 -17.27 0.40 -14.28
CA PRO A 24 -18.26 0.34 -13.21
C PRO A 24 -18.04 -0.85 -12.26
N ASN A 25 -17.68 -2.03 -12.78
CA ASN A 25 -17.38 -3.19 -11.96
C ASN A 25 -16.12 -2.97 -11.12
N ALA A 26 -15.06 -2.43 -11.72
CA ALA A 26 -13.82 -2.11 -11.03
C ALA A 26 -14.05 -1.15 -9.85
N TRP A 27 -14.82 -0.08 -10.07
CA TRP A 27 -15.14 0.87 -9.00
C TRP A 27 -16.05 0.26 -7.93
N GLY A 28 -16.99 -0.63 -8.31
CA GLY A 28 -17.81 -1.38 -7.36
C GLY A 28 -16.98 -2.24 -6.42
N ILE A 29 -15.96 -2.92 -6.93
CA ILE A 29 -15.03 -3.73 -6.13
C ILE A 29 -14.22 -2.84 -5.17
N VAL A 30 -13.70 -1.71 -5.64
CA VAL A 30 -12.94 -0.77 -4.78
C VAL A 30 -13.82 -0.25 -3.65
N LYS A 31 -15.04 0.19 -3.95
CA LYS A 31 -15.97 0.67 -2.93
C LYS A 31 -16.26 -0.40 -1.88
N ALA A 32 -16.53 -1.64 -2.30
CA ALA A 32 -16.79 -2.73 -1.36
C ALA A 32 -15.60 -3.01 -0.41
N ILE A 33 -14.36 -2.90 -0.90
CA ILE A 33 -13.16 -3.04 -0.06
C ILE A 33 -13.03 -1.86 0.91
N VAL A 34 -13.28 -0.64 0.45
CA VAL A 34 -13.23 0.56 1.30
C VAL A 34 -14.29 0.51 2.39
N ASP A 35 -15.53 0.13 2.06
CA ASP A 35 -16.61 -0.03 3.01
C ASP A 35 -16.22 -1.06 4.10
N LEU A 36 -15.63 -2.19 3.70
CA LEU A 36 -15.12 -3.20 4.65
C LEU A 36 -14.03 -2.64 5.57
N CYS A 37 -13.11 -1.84 5.04
CA CYS A 37 -12.04 -1.22 5.85
C CYS A 37 -12.57 -0.16 6.82
N LEU A 38 -13.65 0.54 6.49
CA LEU A 38 -14.25 1.56 7.35
C LEU A 38 -15.01 0.97 8.55
N GLU A 39 -15.50 -0.26 8.42
CA GLU A 39 -16.16 -0.99 9.51
C GLU A 39 -15.17 -1.60 10.52
N LEU A 40 -13.89 -1.67 10.17
CA LEU A 40 -12.85 -2.27 10.99
C LEU A 40 -12.21 -1.26 11.94
N PRO A 41 -11.72 -1.71 13.12
CA PRO A 41 -11.04 -0.83 14.05
C PRO A 41 -9.71 -0.33 13.48
N GLU A 42 -9.26 0.83 13.96
CA GLU A 42 -8.00 1.42 13.57
C GLU A 42 -6.83 0.45 13.82
N GLY A 43 -6.00 0.25 12.81
CA GLY A 43 -4.89 -0.71 12.86
C GLY A 43 -4.23 -0.90 11.50
N LYS A 44 -3.17 -1.72 11.45
CA LYS A 44 -2.51 -2.10 10.20
C LYS A 44 -3.13 -3.40 9.67
N TYR A 45 -3.39 -3.45 8.36
CA TYR A 45 -4.00 -4.61 7.70
C TYR A 45 -3.30 -4.96 6.39
N VAL A 46 -3.35 -6.23 6.00
CA VAL A 46 -2.82 -6.76 4.73
C VAL A 46 -3.95 -7.44 3.96
N ILE A 47 -4.11 -7.06 2.69
CA ILE A 47 -4.93 -7.79 1.73
C ILE A 47 -4.02 -8.74 0.95
N ALA A 48 -4.31 -10.04 1.01
CA ALA A 48 -3.59 -11.06 0.25
C ALA A 48 -4.55 -11.95 -0.52
N ARG A 49 -4.17 -12.28 -1.75
CA ARG A 49 -4.87 -13.27 -2.57
C ARG A 49 -4.41 -14.67 -2.20
N ASP A 50 -5.34 -15.58 -1.97
CA ASP A 50 -5.02 -16.98 -1.74
C ASP A 50 -4.41 -17.58 -3.03
N PRO A 51 -3.25 -18.27 -2.94
CA PRO A 51 -2.62 -18.89 -4.10
C PRO A 51 -3.37 -20.15 -4.59
N ALA A 52 -4.03 -20.88 -3.69
CA ALA A 52 -4.75 -22.11 -3.97
C ALA A 52 -6.22 -21.87 -4.34
N LYS A 53 -6.82 -20.77 -3.85
CA LYS A 53 -8.24 -20.45 -4.05
C LYS A 53 -8.42 -19.05 -4.64
N PRO A 54 -9.41 -18.80 -5.51
CA PRO A 54 -9.67 -17.47 -6.06
C PRO A 54 -10.42 -16.58 -5.04
N LEU A 55 -9.80 -16.32 -3.90
CA LEU A 55 -10.37 -15.49 -2.83
C LEU A 55 -9.34 -14.49 -2.31
N LEU A 56 -9.84 -13.37 -1.80
CA LEU A 56 -9.06 -12.35 -1.11
C LEU A 56 -9.26 -12.51 0.39
N ARG A 57 -8.19 -12.36 1.16
CA ARG A 57 -8.22 -12.33 2.62
C ARG A 57 -7.65 -11.04 3.14
N LEU A 58 -8.26 -10.53 4.21
CA LEU A 58 -7.80 -9.39 4.97
C LEU A 58 -7.27 -9.89 6.31
N TYR A 59 -6.03 -9.53 6.63
CA TYR A 59 -5.36 -9.90 7.87
C TYR A 59 -5.06 -8.65 8.68
N SER A 60 -5.40 -8.66 9.97
CA SER A 60 -4.87 -7.67 10.91
C SER A 60 -3.44 -8.05 11.25
N VAL A 61 -2.53 -7.08 11.20
CA VAL A 61 -1.13 -7.27 11.55
C VAL A 61 -0.73 -6.33 12.69
N PRO A 62 0.22 -6.73 13.55
CA PRO A 62 0.78 -5.84 14.55
C PRO A 62 1.31 -4.53 13.95
N LEU A 63 1.32 -3.46 14.75
CA LEU A 63 1.81 -2.15 14.29
C LEU A 63 3.27 -2.23 13.81
N ASN A 64 4.09 -3.09 14.40
CA ASN A 64 5.51 -3.19 14.05
C ASN A 64 5.79 -4.08 12.80
N THR A 65 4.76 -4.58 12.09
CA THR A 65 4.97 -5.55 10.98
C THR A 65 5.67 -4.99 9.75
N PHE A 66 5.65 -3.67 9.54
CA PHE A 66 6.31 -3.03 8.38
C PHE A 66 7.46 -2.11 8.78
N GLU A 67 7.77 -2.05 10.08
CA GLU A 67 8.92 -1.32 10.58
C GLU A 67 10.10 -2.29 10.48
N GLN A 68 10.95 -2.09 9.48
CA GLN A 68 12.21 -2.83 9.39
C GLN A 68 13.02 -2.51 10.65
N GLU A 69 13.58 -3.54 11.27
CA GLU A 69 14.72 -3.38 12.18
C GLU A 69 15.86 -2.76 11.36
N ASP A 70 15.87 -1.43 11.23
CA ASP A 70 17.06 -0.65 10.91
C ASP A 70 17.99 -0.69 12.14
N GLU A 71 18.36 -1.88 12.60
CA GLU A 71 19.39 -2.13 13.61
C GLU A 71 20.61 -2.75 12.91
N GLU A 72 21.35 -1.90 12.20
CA GLU A 72 22.82 -1.99 12.10
C GLU A 72 23.37 -0.66 11.55
N GLY A 73 23.82 0.26 12.43
CA GLY A 73 24.63 1.41 12.00
C GLY A 73 24.67 2.69 12.84
N ASP A 74 25.11 2.60 14.10
CA ASP A 74 26.00 3.54 14.82
C ASP A 74 25.61 5.02 15.08
N ASP A 75 25.54 5.33 16.39
CA ASP A 75 25.82 6.56 17.16
C ASP A 75 25.65 7.99 16.59
N ALA A 76 24.82 8.78 17.27
CA ALA A 76 25.29 10.00 17.95
C ALA A 76 24.29 10.49 19.02
N LYS A 77 24.67 10.28 20.30
CA LYS A 77 24.12 11.02 21.45
C LYS A 77 24.40 12.53 21.30
N THR A 78 23.42 13.39 21.59
CA THR A 78 23.60 14.72 22.22
C THR A 78 22.25 15.09 22.84
N ALA A 79 22.03 14.75 24.11
CA ALA A 79 22.18 15.63 25.27
C ALA A 79 20.98 16.55 25.49
N GLU A 80 20.16 16.18 26.47
CA GLU A 80 19.21 17.04 27.17
C GLU A 80 19.96 18.22 27.82
N ALA A 81 19.48 19.45 27.61
CA ALA A 81 19.70 20.56 28.51
C ALA A 81 18.38 21.33 28.63
N GLY A 82 17.72 21.17 29.77
CA GLY A 82 16.52 21.92 30.12
C GLY A 82 16.80 23.40 30.40
N ALA A 83 15.74 24.19 30.23
CA ALA A 83 15.34 25.39 30.97
C ALA A 83 16.39 26.46 31.31
N ALA A 84 16.16 27.70 30.84
CA ALA A 84 15.55 28.78 31.64
C ALA A 84 15.63 30.13 30.91
N ALA A 85 14.68 31.00 31.26
CA ALA A 85 14.50 32.37 30.79
C ALA A 85 15.66 33.32 31.12
N GLY A 86 15.77 34.44 30.40
CA GLY A 86 16.64 35.55 30.83
C GLY A 86 17.00 36.58 29.77
N ASN A 87 16.09 37.53 29.58
CA ASN A 87 16.24 38.90 29.07
C ASN A 87 17.67 39.52 28.99
N GLN A 88 18.09 39.96 27.80
CA GLN A 88 18.50 41.34 27.47
C GLN A 88 18.83 41.49 25.98
#